data_AF-N2BIG3-F1
#
_entry.id   AF-N2BIG3-F1
#
_cell.length_a   1.000
_cell.length_b   1.000
_cell.length_c   1.000
_cell.angle_alpha   90.00
_cell.angle_beta   90.00
_cell.angle_gamma   90.00
#
_symmetry.space_group_name_H-M   'P 1'
#
loop_
_entity.id
_entity.type
_entity.pdbx_description
1 polymer ?
#
loop_
_entity_poly.entity_id
_entity_poly.type
_entity_poly.pdbx_seq_one_letter_code
_entity_poly.pdbx_strand_id
1 'polypeptide(L)'
;MFAWLEKNPFFFTIAFVVVFSVAGLVQIIPDFRKSSQPIEGLRPLTVLETAGRQVYIKEGCYNCHSQLIREFKSEVMRYGMYSLSGEYAYDRPFLWGSKRTGPDLHRIGDRSSSDWHANHMYDPNSVVPKSIMPAYKHLYDKEIDFETAYAEALTQKKVFNVPYDVEGLKTSVKLGTIEEAKEQFKTDAAQIVEEMKHSQTAQMFDDGNGKITEIVALIAYLNSLGSSRIVK
;
A
#
# COMPACT_ATOMS: atom_id res chain seq x y z
N MET A 1 -2.50 -43.32 29.81
CA MET A 1 -2.04 -42.21 30.68
C MET A 1 -2.92 -40.95 30.56
N PHE A 2 -3.73 -40.77 29.51
CA PHE A 2 -4.59 -39.57 29.32
C PHE A 2 -6.09 -39.77 29.58
N ALA A 3 -6.52 -40.97 29.96
CA ALA A 3 -7.93 -41.33 30.12
C ALA A 3 -8.71 -40.46 31.13
N TRP A 4 -8.03 -39.84 32.10
CA TRP A 4 -8.65 -38.87 33.00
C TRP A 4 -8.93 -37.54 32.29
N LEU A 5 -7.98 -37.03 31.50
CA LEU A 5 -8.12 -35.76 30.78
C LEU A 5 -9.18 -35.86 29.68
N GLU A 6 -9.21 -36.97 28.93
CA GLU A 6 -10.18 -37.24 27.87
C GLU A 6 -11.64 -37.28 28.37
N LYS A 7 -11.85 -37.70 29.62
CA LYS A 7 -13.19 -37.77 30.25
C LYS A 7 -13.63 -36.45 30.87
N ASN A 8 -12.73 -35.49 31.03
CA ASN A 8 -12.99 -34.21 31.67
C ASN A 8 -12.87 -33.05 30.65
N PRO A 9 -13.96 -32.69 29.94
CA PRO A 9 -13.91 -31.74 28.83
C PRO A 9 -13.41 -30.34 29.23
N PHE A 10 -13.69 -29.91 30.47
CA PHE A 10 -13.18 -28.66 31.01
C PHE A 10 -11.64 -28.61 31.05
N PHE A 11 -11.02 -29.62 31.69
CA PHE A 11 -9.55 -29.67 31.82
C PHE A 11 -8.87 -29.94 30.47
N PHE A 12 -9.50 -30.73 29.59
CA PHE A 12 -9.02 -30.91 28.22
C PHE A 12 -8.98 -29.59 27.44
N THR A 13 -10.03 -28.77 27.55
CA THR A 13 -10.10 -27.46 26.89
C THR A 13 -9.01 -26.51 27.38
N ILE A 14 -8.77 -26.46 28.70
CA ILE A 14 -7.68 -25.66 29.28
C ILE A 14 -6.32 -26.13 28.74
N ALA A 15 -6.07 -27.44 28.75
CA ALA A 15 -4.82 -28.00 28.24
C ALA A 15 -4.62 -27.67 26.75
N PHE A 16 -5.66 -27.78 25.94
CA PHE A 16 -5.63 -27.40 24.53
C PHE A 16 -5.31 -25.91 24.34
N VAL A 17 -6.01 -25.01 25.05
CA VAL A 17 -5.78 -23.56 24.94
C VAL A 17 -4.35 -23.22 25.34
N VAL A 18 -3.82 -23.81 26.41
CA VAL A 18 -2.43 -23.58 26.85
C VAL A 18 -1.45 -24.02 25.76
N VAL A 19 -1.56 -25.27 25.28
CA VAL A 19 -0.63 -25.79 24.26
C VAL A 19 -0.73 -25.01 22.95
N PHE A 20 -1.94 -24.68 22.51
CA PHE A 20 -2.18 -23.87 21.31
C PHE A 20 -1.60 -22.46 21.43
N SER A 21 -1.74 -21.83 22.60
CA SER A 21 -1.26 -20.47 22.84
C SER A 21 0.27 -20.37 22.80
N VAL A 22 1.00 -21.43 23.16
CA VAL A 22 2.48 -21.43 23.14
C VAL A 22 3.00 -21.08 21.75
N ALA A 23 2.43 -21.64 20.68
CA ALA A 23 2.85 -21.36 19.31
C ALA A 23 2.68 -19.86 18.96
N GLY A 24 1.53 -19.28 19.31
CA GLY A 24 1.25 -17.86 19.09
C GLY A 24 2.18 -16.95 19.88
N LEU A 25 2.43 -17.25 21.16
CA LEU A 25 3.33 -16.47 22.02
C LEU A 25 4.77 -16.48 21.49
N VAL A 26 5.27 -17.65 21.08
CA VAL A 26 6.66 -17.81 20.61
C VAL A 26 6.87 -17.16 19.23
N GLN A 27 5.89 -17.23 18.33
CA GLN A 27 6.03 -16.68 16.99
C GLN A 27 5.74 -15.17 16.92
N ILE A 28 4.70 -14.69 17.60
CA ILE A 28 4.20 -13.31 17.43
C ILE A 28 4.98 -12.33 18.31
N ILE A 29 5.15 -12.62 19.60
CA ILE A 29 5.65 -11.62 20.57
C ILE A 29 7.10 -11.17 20.27
N PRO A 30 8.07 -12.07 20.02
CA PRO A 30 9.46 -11.64 19.80
C PRO A 30 9.63 -10.84 18.51
N ASP A 31 8.87 -11.18 17.47
CA ASP A 31 9.02 -10.57 16.15
C ASP A 31 8.32 -9.22 16.05
N PHE A 32 7.19 -9.05 16.76
CA PHE A 32 6.39 -7.83 16.73
C PHE A 32 7.21 -6.55 16.98
N ARG A 33 8.17 -6.58 17.91
CA ARG A 33 9.00 -5.40 18.21
C ARG A 33 10.07 -5.13 17.13
N LYS A 34 10.62 -6.18 16.53
CA LYS A 34 11.72 -6.07 15.55
C LYS A 34 11.21 -5.68 14.16
N SER A 35 10.14 -6.32 13.70
CA SER A 35 9.58 -6.12 12.38
C SER A 35 8.80 -4.81 12.22
N SER A 36 8.49 -4.12 13.32
CA SER A 36 7.72 -2.86 13.32
C SER A 36 8.57 -1.59 13.23
N GLN A 37 9.91 -1.69 13.15
CA GLN A 37 10.77 -0.51 13.06
C GLN A 37 10.92 -0.05 11.61
N PRO A 38 10.62 1.22 11.28
CA PRO A 38 10.80 1.74 9.93
C PRO A 38 12.28 1.74 9.54
N ILE A 39 12.57 1.54 8.25
CA ILE A 39 13.92 1.80 7.73
C ILE A 39 14.25 3.29 7.83
N GLU A 40 15.54 3.62 7.84
CA GLU A 40 16.00 5.01 7.83
C GLU A 40 15.45 5.76 6.61
N GLY A 41 14.96 6.98 6.83
CA GLY A 41 14.42 7.81 5.75
C GLY A 41 12.99 7.47 5.32
N LEU A 42 12.37 6.39 5.81
CA LEU A 42 11.01 6.03 5.41
C LEU A 42 10.00 7.08 5.89
N ARG A 43 9.30 7.72 4.95
CA ARG A 43 8.15 8.58 5.26
C ARG A 43 6.83 7.79 5.24
N PRO A 44 5.84 8.20 6.06
CA PRO A 44 4.46 7.75 5.92
C PRO A 44 3.87 8.06 4.53
N LEU A 45 2.75 7.41 4.21
CA LEU A 45 2.00 7.72 2.99
C LEU A 45 1.34 9.10 3.11
N THR A 46 1.30 9.86 2.03
CA THR A 46 0.44 11.05 1.95
C THR A 46 -1.03 10.67 1.95
N VAL A 47 -1.93 11.64 2.07
CA VAL A 47 -3.38 11.36 2.03
C VAL A 47 -3.79 10.82 0.66
N LEU A 48 -3.21 11.31 -0.44
CA LEU A 48 -3.46 10.80 -1.79
C LEU A 48 -2.96 9.36 -1.97
N GLU A 49 -1.74 9.07 -1.50
CA GLU A 49 -1.19 7.72 -1.52
C GLU A 49 -2.01 6.76 -0.63
N THR A 50 -2.52 7.23 0.51
CA THR A 50 -3.41 6.44 1.39
C THR A 50 -4.73 6.12 0.67
N ALA A 51 -5.34 7.11 0.00
CA ALA A 51 -6.55 6.91 -0.78
C ALA A 51 -6.31 5.89 -1.92
N GLY A 52 -5.18 6.02 -2.64
CA GLY A 52 -4.79 5.09 -3.70
C GLY A 52 -4.56 3.67 -3.22
N ARG A 53 -3.97 3.53 -2.03
CA ARG A 53 -3.79 2.25 -1.37
C ARG A 53 -5.14 1.59 -1.04
N GLN A 54 -6.12 2.38 -0.60
CA GLN A 54 -7.47 1.85 -0.38
C GLN A 54 -8.13 1.41 -1.70
N VAL A 55 -7.92 2.14 -2.79
CA VAL A 55 -8.36 1.69 -4.12
C VAL A 55 -7.67 0.37 -4.50
N TYR A 56 -6.36 0.23 -4.28
CA TYR A 56 -5.62 -1.01 -4.55
C TYR A 56 -6.18 -2.21 -3.78
N ILE A 57 -6.58 -2.01 -2.51
CA ILE A 57 -7.22 -3.04 -1.68
C ILE A 57 -8.62 -3.35 -2.21
N LYS A 58 -9.43 -2.32 -2.46
CA LYS A 58 -10.82 -2.43 -2.93
C LYS A 58 -10.93 -3.18 -4.25
N GLU A 59 -10.02 -2.90 -5.18
CA GLU A 59 -9.96 -3.53 -6.51
C GLU A 59 -9.29 -4.92 -6.47
N GLY A 60 -8.82 -5.38 -5.31
CA GLY A 60 -8.30 -6.72 -5.11
C GLY A 60 -6.95 -6.99 -5.80
N CYS A 61 -6.18 -5.94 -6.11
CA CYS A 61 -4.91 -6.05 -6.84
C CYS A 61 -3.92 -7.01 -6.17
N TYR A 62 -3.95 -7.07 -4.83
CA TYR A 62 -3.12 -7.97 -4.01
C TYR A 62 -3.35 -9.48 -4.27
N ASN A 63 -4.48 -9.85 -4.88
CA ASN A 63 -4.75 -11.25 -5.25
C ASN A 63 -3.92 -11.71 -6.47
N CYS A 64 -3.46 -10.77 -7.28
CA CYS A 64 -2.67 -11.03 -8.48
C CYS A 64 -1.23 -10.56 -8.36
N HIS A 65 -0.98 -9.54 -7.54
CA HIS A 65 0.31 -8.89 -7.39
C HIS A 65 0.80 -8.97 -5.95
N SER A 66 2.03 -9.43 -5.79
CA SER A 66 2.73 -9.32 -4.52
C SER A 66 3.43 -7.97 -4.38
N GLN A 67 3.73 -7.60 -3.15
CA GLN A 67 4.61 -6.50 -2.80
C GLN A 67 5.65 -7.02 -1.80
N LEU A 68 6.38 -8.09 -2.18
CA LEU A 68 7.41 -8.72 -1.38
C LEU A 68 8.41 -9.42 -2.30
N ILE A 69 9.53 -8.73 -2.54
CA ILE A 69 10.65 -9.23 -3.33
C ILE A 69 11.54 -10.05 -2.40
N ARG A 70 11.75 -11.32 -2.76
CA ARG A 70 12.56 -12.25 -1.98
C ARG A 70 14.05 -12.05 -2.24
N GLU A 71 14.89 -12.47 -1.30
CA GLU A 71 16.36 -12.33 -1.33
C GLU A 71 17.06 -13.30 -2.29
N PHE A 72 16.46 -13.57 -3.46
CA PHE A 72 17.09 -14.37 -4.50
C PHE A 72 17.68 -13.48 -5.58
N LYS A 73 18.84 -13.84 -6.11
CA LYS A 73 19.47 -13.09 -7.22
C LYS A 73 18.52 -12.91 -8.40
N SER A 74 17.73 -13.93 -8.74
CA SER A 74 16.76 -13.87 -9.84
C SER A 74 15.60 -12.90 -9.58
N GLU A 75 15.14 -12.78 -8.34
CA GLU A 75 14.13 -11.82 -7.92
C GLU A 75 14.69 -10.40 -7.96
N VAL A 76 15.91 -10.21 -7.44
CA VAL A 76 16.55 -8.89 -7.39
C VAL A 76 16.84 -8.36 -8.78
N MET A 77 17.37 -9.19 -9.67
CA MET A 77 17.56 -8.79 -11.07
C MET A 77 16.24 -8.49 -11.77
N ARG A 78 15.15 -9.19 -11.41
CA ARG A 78 13.85 -8.98 -12.03
C ARG A 78 13.14 -7.74 -11.50
N TYR A 79 13.11 -7.50 -10.19
CA TYR A 79 12.24 -6.51 -9.54
C TYR A 79 12.98 -5.37 -8.83
N GLY A 80 14.28 -5.51 -8.56
CA GLY A 80 15.07 -4.53 -7.81
C GLY A 80 15.44 -5.04 -6.42
N MET A 81 15.93 -4.16 -5.54
CA MET A 81 16.38 -4.56 -4.20
C MET A 81 15.28 -5.35 -3.47
N TYR A 82 15.69 -6.44 -2.80
CA TYR A 82 14.78 -7.26 -2.01
C TYR A 82 14.09 -6.42 -0.93
N SER A 83 12.92 -6.87 -0.50
CA SER A 83 12.10 -6.11 0.43
C SER A 83 12.60 -6.25 1.86
N LEU A 84 12.60 -5.14 2.60
CA LEU A 84 13.00 -5.09 4.00
C LEU A 84 11.76 -5.01 4.89
N SER A 85 11.79 -5.68 6.04
CA SER A 85 10.65 -5.67 6.97
C SER A 85 10.22 -4.26 7.39
N GLY A 86 11.17 -3.36 7.59
CA GLY A 86 10.91 -1.99 8.00
C GLY A 86 10.21 -1.13 6.94
N GLU A 87 10.19 -1.52 5.66
CA GLU A 87 9.45 -0.80 4.62
C GLU A 87 7.93 -0.87 4.83
N TYR A 88 7.48 -1.91 5.53
CA TYR A 88 6.07 -2.15 5.85
C TYR A 88 5.65 -1.61 7.23
N ALA A 89 6.53 -0.88 7.93
CA ALA A 89 6.27 -0.42 9.31
C ALA A 89 5.01 0.44 9.44
N TYR A 90 4.57 1.08 8.35
CA TYR A 90 3.37 1.91 8.28
C TYR A 90 2.18 1.23 7.60
N ASP A 91 2.36 0.02 7.09
CA ASP A 91 1.35 -0.67 6.28
C ASP A 91 0.37 -1.44 7.16
N ARG A 92 -0.89 -1.01 7.18
CA ARG A 92 -1.95 -1.67 7.93
C ARG A 92 -3.19 -1.83 7.04
N PRO A 93 -3.62 -3.05 6.69
CA PRO A 93 -2.90 -4.32 6.86
C PRO A 93 -1.69 -4.42 5.91
N PHE A 94 -0.75 -5.34 6.11
CA PHE A 94 0.31 -5.55 5.13
C PHE A 94 -0.24 -6.02 3.76
N LEU A 95 0.43 -5.67 2.65
CA LEU A 95 0.02 -6.01 1.27
C LEU A 95 1.05 -6.86 0.50
N TRP A 96 1.81 -7.68 1.23
CA TRP A 96 2.87 -8.54 0.69
C TRP A 96 2.41 -9.44 -0.45
N GLY A 97 1.13 -9.83 -0.45
CA GLY A 97 0.53 -10.76 -1.40
C GLY A 97 0.94 -12.21 -1.17
N SER A 98 0.18 -13.14 -1.75
CA SER A 98 0.40 -14.59 -1.62
C SER A 98 0.48 -15.31 -2.98
N LYS A 99 0.23 -14.59 -4.07
CA LYS A 99 0.20 -15.10 -5.44
C LYS A 99 0.77 -14.06 -6.40
N ARG A 100 1.35 -14.54 -7.50
CA ARG A 100 1.86 -13.73 -8.61
C ARG A 100 1.26 -14.21 -9.93
N THR A 101 0.04 -13.74 -10.21
CA THR A 101 -0.54 -13.81 -11.55
C THR A 101 0.10 -12.73 -12.43
N GLY A 102 0.26 -11.53 -11.86
CA GLY A 102 1.10 -10.45 -12.39
C GLY A 102 2.45 -10.35 -11.66
N PRO A 103 3.34 -9.44 -12.10
CA PRO A 103 4.63 -9.20 -11.45
C PRO A 103 4.50 -8.65 -10.02
N ASP A 104 5.59 -8.72 -9.26
CA ASP A 104 5.71 -8.02 -7.98
C ASP A 104 5.75 -6.49 -8.21
N LEU A 105 5.10 -5.73 -7.32
CA LEU A 105 4.94 -4.28 -7.45
C LEU A 105 5.72 -3.46 -6.42
N HIS A 106 6.49 -4.05 -5.51
CA HIS A 106 7.07 -3.29 -4.40
C HIS A 106 8.11 -2.21 -4.82
N ARG A 107 8.55 -2.24 -6.09
CA ARG A 107 9.49 -1.28 -6.69
C ARG A 107 8.99 -0.70 -8.00
N ILE A 108 7.67 -0.75 -8.24
CA ILE A 108 7.11 -0.35 -9.54
C ILE A 108 7.26 1.15 -9.80
N GLY A 109 7.20 1.97 -8.75
CA GLY A 109 7.37 3.43 -8.84
C GLY A 109 8.77 3.87 -9.27
N ASP A 110 9.78 3.00 -9.15
CA ASP A 110 11.14 3.30 -9.64
C ASP A 110 11.30 2.99 -11.14
N ARG A 111 10.29 2.38 -11.78
CA ARG A 111 10.44 1.76 -13.11
C ARG A 111 9.41 2.23 -14.12
N SER A 112 8.20 2.48 -13.68
CA SER A 112 7.08 2.88 -14.53
C SER A 112 6.71 4.33 -14.26
N SER A 113 6.41 5.07 -15.31
CA SER A 113 5.88 6.43 -15.19
C SER A 113 4.38 6.42 -14.88
N SER A 114 3.87 7.54 -14.34
CA SER A 114 2.44 7.80 -14.17
C SER A 114 1.67 7.59 -15.48
N ASP A 115 2.27 8.02 -16.60
CA ASP A 115 1.74 7.81 -17.96
C ASP A 115 1.60 6.33 -18.34
N TRP A 116 2.64 5.52 -18.06
CA TRP A 116 2.61 4.08 -18.31
C TRP A 116 1.52 3.41 -17.47
N HIS A 117 1.40 3.79 -16.20
CA HIS A 117 0.35 3.30 -15.31
C HIS A 117 -1.05 3.65 -15.83
N ALA A 118 -1.26 4.90 -16.25
CA ALA A 118 -2.54 5.33 -16.80
C ALA A 118 -2.92 4.53 -18.07
N ASN A 119 -2.01 4.34 -19.01
CA ASN A 119 -2.34 3.57 -20.21
C ASN A 119 -2.56 2.08 -19.88
N HIS A 120 -1.74 1.49 -19.00
CA HIS A 120 -1.84 0.08 -18.64
C HIS A 120 -3.12 -0.23 -17.85
N MET A 121 -3.59 0.67 -17.00
CA MET A 121 -4.83 0.45 -16.23
C MET A 121 -6.08 0.59 -17.10
N TYR A 122 -6.03 1.47 -18.10
CA TYR A 122 -7.13 1.65 -19.05
C TYR A 122 -7.25 0.50 -20.05
N ASP A 123 -6.13 0.09 -20.64
CA ASP A 123 -6.04 -1.06 -21.52
C ASP A 123 -4.68 -1.77 -21.34
N PRO A 124 -4.62 -2.82 -20.49
CA PRO A 124 -3.40 -3.55 -20.24
C PRO A 124 -2.77 -4.15 -21.50
N ASN A 125 -3.56 -4.52 -22.51
CA ASN A 125 -3.06 -5.11 -23.75
C ASN A 125 -2.42 -4.09 -24.69
N SER A 126 -2.80 -2.81 -24.58
CA SER A 126 -2.20 -1.74 -25.36
C SER A 126 -0.73 -1.49 -24.98
N VAL A 127 -0.39 -1.73 -23.71
CA VAL A 127 0.96 -1.50 -23.17
C VAL A 127 1.75 -2.80 -23.05
N VAL A 128 1.11 -3.88 -22.60
CA VAL A 128 1.72 -5.20 -22.44
C VAL A 128 0.92 -6.20 -23.27
N PRO A 129 1.40 -6.55 -24.48
CA PRO A 129 0.71 -7.50 -25.33
C PRO A 129 0.48 -8.85 -24.62
N LYS A 130 -0.75 -9.37 -24.69
CA LYS A 130 -1.17 -10.61 -24.03
C LYS A 130 -1.22 -10.51 -22.50
N SER A 131 -1.38 -9.29 -21.96
CA SER A 131 -1.69 -9.11 -20.55
C SER A 131 -3.02 -9.79 -20.22
N ILE A 132 -3.02 -10.54 -19.13
CA ILE A 132 -4.22 -11.16 -18.54
C ILE A 132 -4.82 -10.28 -17.43
N MET A 133 -4.22 -9.12 -17.17
CA MET A 133 -4.77 -8.16 -16.20
C MET A 133 -6.10 -7.61 -16.73
N PRO A 134 -7.14 -7.50 -15.90
CA PRO A 134 -8.38 -6.81 -16.27
C PRO A 134 -8.13 -5.32 -16.55
N ALA A 135 -8.92 -4.73 -17.44
CA ALA A 135 -8.97 -3.28 -17.61
C ALA A 135 -9.79 -2.64 -16.47
N TYR A 136 -9.29 -1.52 -15.94
CA TYR A 136 -9.86 -0.78 -14.80
C TYR A 136 -10.42 0.58 -15.22
N LYS A 137 -11.09 0.63 -16.38
CA LYS A 137 -11.64 1.87 -16.96
C LYS A 137 -12.58 2.61 -16.02
N HIS A 138 -13.29 1.91 -15.15
CA HIS A 138 -14.21 2.51 -14.18
C HIS A 138 -13.52 3.40 -13.14
N LEU A 139 -12.21 3.25 -12.93
CA LEU A 139 -11.46 4.11 -12.00
C LEU A 139 -11.29 5.54 -12.53
N TYR A 140 -11.52 5.74 -13.82
CA TYR A 140 -11.40 7.03 -14.51
C TYR A 140 -12.65 7.89 -14.28
N ASP A 141 -13.80 7.26 -14.05
CA ASP A 141 -15.07 7.96 -13.85
C ASP A 141 -15.47 8.08 -12.37
N LYS A 142 -14.82 7.31 -11.48
CA LYS A 142 -15.13 7.29 -10.05
C LYS A 142 -14.35 8.34 -9.29
N GLU A 143 -15.07 9.13 -8.51
CA GLU A 143 -14.52 10.12 -7.58
C GLU A 143 -13.91 9.42 -6.35
N ILE A 144 -12.74 9.88 -5.92
CA ILE A 144 -12.04 9.33 -4.77
C ILE A 144 -12.65 9.77 -3.44
N ASP A 145 -12.70 8.85 -2.47
CA ASP A 145 -13.11 9.15 -1.10
C ASP A 145 -11.94 9.72 -0.28
N PHE A 146 -11.82 11.04 -0.28
CA PHE A 146 -10.84 11.77 0.53
C PHE A 146 -11.07 11.61 2.04
N GLU A 147 -12.34 11.64 2.48
CA GLU A 147 -12.68 11.71 3.91
C GLU A 147 -12.24 10.43 4.63
N THR A 148 -12.49 9.27 4.01
CA THR A 148 -12.03 7.98 4.55
C THR A 148 -10.51 7.88 4.56
N ALA A 149 -9.83 8.35 3.52
CA ALA A 149 -8.37 8.33 3.45
C ALA A 149 -7.73 9.23 4.52
N TYR A 150 -8.29 10.42 4.75
CA TYR A 150 -7.86 11.33 5.80
C TYR A 150 -8.11 10.73 7.19
N ALA A 151 -9.27 10.12 7.42
CA ALA A 151 -9.59 9.45 8.69
C ALA A 151 -8.62 8.28 8.98
N GLU A 152 -8.20 7.53 7.96
CA GLU A 152 -7.19 6.49 8.10
C GLU A 152 -5.81 7.08 8.44
N ALA A 153 -5.34 8.10 7.72
CA ALA A 153 -4.08 8.77 8.03
C ALA A 153 -4.08 9.37 9.44
N LEU A 154 -5.20 9.95 9.88
CA LEU A 154 -5.38 10.44 11.24
C LEU A 154 -5.33 9.31 12.27
N THR A 155 -5.89 8.14 11.96
CA THR A 155 -5.79 6.94 12.80
C THR A 155 -4.35 6.45 12.90
N GLN A 156 -3.62 6.41 11.78
CA GLN A 156 -2.18 6.10 11.75
C GLN A 156 -1.38 7.05 12.67
N LYS A 157 -1.66 8.35 12.58
CA LYS A 157 -1.05 9.37 13.44
C LYS A 157 -1.39 9.15 14.92
N LYS A 158 -2.67 9.02 15.27
CA LYS A 158 -3.15 9.07 16.65
C LYS A 158 -3.03 7.74 17.40
N VAL A 159 -3.29 6.62 16.73
CA VAL A 159 -3.35 5.30 17.36
C VAL A 159 -2.00 4.59 17.26
N PHE A 160 -1.34 4.71 16.10
CA PHE A 160 -0.12 3.96 15.81
C PHE A 160 1.15 4.81 15.89
N ASN A 161 1.04 6.08 16.29
CA ASN A 161 2.16 7.03 16.40
C ASN A 161 3.02 7.10 15.14
N VAL A 162 2.40 6.96 13.96
CA VAL A 162 3.07 7.16 12.68
C VAL A 162 3.45 8.65 12.57
N PRO A 163 4.68 8.99 12.13
CA PRO A 163 5.22 10.35 12.24
C PRO A 163 4.59 11.32 11.22
N TYR A 164 3.35 11.73 11.48
CA TYR A 164 2.68 12.84 10.80
C TYR A 164 2.76 14.10 11.67
N ASP A 165 3.02 15.25 11.04
CA ASP A 165 3.17 16.56 11.70
C ASP A 165 4.18 16.59 12.87
N VAL A 166 5.30 15.87 12.73
CA VAL A 166 6.39 15.88 13.71
C VAL A 166 7.40 16.95 13.31
N GLU A 167 7.47 18.03 14.10
CA GLU A 167 8.41 19.13 13.86
C GLU A 167 9.87 18.65 13.90
N GLY A 168 10.69 19.15 12.97
CA GLY A 168 12.12 18.84 12.89
C GLY A 168 12.46 17.45 12.34
N LEU A 169 11.47 16.60 12.07
CA LEU A 169 11.69 15.28 11.48
C LEU A 169 11.56 15.33 9.95
N LYS A 170 12.65 15.05 9.23
CA LYS A 170 12.68 15.06 7.75
C LYS A 170 11.69 14.09 7.10
N THR A 171 11.42 12.95 7.74
CA THR A 171 10.51 11.93 7.23
C THR A 171 9.04 12.21 7.56
N SER A 172 8.76 13.30 8.29
CA SER A 172 7.40 13.65 8.66
C SER A 172 6.61 14.16 7.45
N VAL A 173 5.42 13.60 7.27
CA VAL A 173 4.44 14.10 6.30
C VAL A 173 3.48 15.04 7.00
N LYS A 174 3.19 16.21 6.39
CA LYS A 174 2.19 17.14 6.92
C LYS A 174 0.79 16.55 6.68
N LEU A 175 0.06 16.30 7.77
CA LEU A 175 -1.36 15.94 7.73
C LEU A 175 -2.23 17.16 8.03
N GLY A 176 -1.85 17.97 9.03
CA GLY A 176 -2.52 19.25 9.33
C GLY A 176 -3.99 19.12 9.72
N THR A 177 -4.73 20.21 9.51
CA THR A 177 -6.19 20.24 9.55
C THR A 177 -6.80 19.59 8.30
N ILE A 178 -8.10 19.31 8.32
CA ILE A 178 -8.75 18.67 7.18
C ILE A 178 -8.75 19.58 5.94
N GLU A 179 -8.85 20.90 6.13
CA GLU A 179 -8.79 21.89 5.06
C GLU A 179 -7.39 21.92 4.41
N GLU A 180 -6.34 21.98 5.23
CA GLU A 180 -4.95 21.92 4.73
C GLU A 180 -4.66 20.60 4.02
N ALA A 181 -5.16 19.48 4.55
CA ALA A 181 -5.04 18.18 3.92
C ALA A 181 -5.73 18.14 2.55
N LYS A 182 -6.91 18.77 2.42
CA LYS A 182 -7.63 18.86 1.13
C LYS A 182 -6.86 19.69 0.11
N GLU A 183 -6.24 20.78 0.52
CA GLU A 183 -5.40 21.60 -0.38
C GLU A 183 -4.16 20.84 -0.85
N GLN A 184 -3.45 20.17 0.06
CA GLN A 184 -2.31 19.33 -0.29
C GLN A 184 -2.73 18.17 -1.20
N PHE A 185 -3.85 17.51 -0.90
CA PHE A 185 -4.39 16.41 -1.69
C PHE A 185 -4.67 16.83 -3.14
N LYS A 186 -5.23 18.03 -3.35
CA LYS A 186 -5.42 18.60 -4.70
C LYS A 186 -4.11 18.91 -5.40
N THR A 187 -3.13 19.42 -4.66
CA THR A 187 -1.80 19.73 -5.21
C THR A 187 -1.07 18.47 -5.66
N ASP A 188 -1.04 17.44 -4.81
CA ASP A 188 -0.47 16.13 -5.12
C ASP A 188 -1.17 15.50 -6.34
N ALA A 189 -2.51 15.58 -6.39
CA ALA A 189 -3.29 15.04 -7.50
C ALA A 189 -2.99 15.76 -8.82
N ALA A 190 -2.87 17.09 -8.79
CA ALA A 190 -2.53 17.89 -9.96
C ALA A 190 -1.15 17.51 -10.53
N GLN A 191 -0.17 17.23 -9.67
CA GLN A 191 1.15 16.76 -10.10
C GLN A 191 1.04 15.41 -10.82
N ILE A 192 0.31 14.44 -10.26
CA ILE A 192 0.13 13.13 -10.90
C ILE A 192 -0.58 13.28 -12.25
N VAL A 193 -1.60 14.12 -12.34
CA VAL A 193 -2.30 14.41 -13.61
C VAL A 193 -1.37 15.03 -14.65
N GLU A 194 -0.48 15.92 -14.23
CA GLU A 194 0.53 16.49 -15.11
C GLU A 194 1.51 15.44 -15.66
N GLU A 195 1.91 14.48 -14.84
CA GLU A 195 2.77 13.37 -15.26
C GLU A 195 2.06 12.38 -16.22
N MET A 196 0.72 12.40 -16.30
CA MET A 196 -0.07 11.55 -17.20
C MET A 196 -0.32 12.17 -18.59
N LYS A 197 0.15 13.40 -18.87
CA LYS A 197 -0.20 14.20 -20.07
C LYS A 197 0.05 13.55 -21.43
N HIS A 198 0.83 12.46 -21.53
CA HIS A 198 1.08 11.75 -22.79
C HIS A 198 0.15 10.55 -23.02
N SER A 199 -0.73 10.25 -22.07
CA SER A 199 -1.61 9.10 -22.11
C SER A 199 -2.84 9.41 -22.94
N GLN A 200 -3.36 8.40 -23.64
CA GLN A 200 -4.65 8.53 -24.36
C GLN A 200 -5.78 8.89 -23.39
N THR A 201 -5.58 8.63 -22.11
CA THR A 201 -6.52 8.90 -21.02
C THR A 201 -6.39 10.29 -20.40
N ALA A 202 -5.30 11.02 -20.65
CA ALA A 202 -5.08 12.35 -20.06
C ALA A 202 -6.23 13.32 -20.40
N GLN A 203 -6.74 13.25 -21.64
CA GLN A 203 -7.87 14.04 -22.10
C GLN A 203 -9.20 13.67 -21.40
N MET A 204 -9.26 12.50 -20.76
CA MET A 204 -10.43 12.03 -20.00
C MET A 204 -10.36 12.44 -18.52
N PHE A 205 -9.23 13.01 -18.06
CA PHE A 205 -9.00 13.42 -16.66
C PHE A 205 -9.07 14.94 -16.42
N ASP A 206 -9.37 15.71 -17.46
CA ASP A 206 -9.43 17.16 -17.41
C ASP A 206 -10.89 17.64 -17.50
N ASP A 207 -11.72 17.24 -16.54
CA ASP A 207 -13.14 17.59 -16.55
C ASP A 207 -13.39 19.05 -16.10
N GLY A 208 -12.35 19.80 -15.71
CA GLY A 208 -12.49 21.18 -15.21
C GLY A 208 -13.36 21.34 -13.94
N ASN A 209 -13.84 20.24 -13.34
CA ASN A 209 -14.78 20.24 -12.22
C ASN A 209 -14.10 20.10 -10.84
N GLY A 210 -12.77 19.94 -10.80
CA GLY A 210 -12.02 19.81 -9.54
C GLY A 210 -12.23 18.49 -8.79
N LYS A 211 -12.80 17.48 -9.45
CA LYS A 211 -12.95 16.11 -8.92
C LYS A 211 -11.65 15.34 -9.11
N ILE A 212 -11.26 14.59 -8.09
CA ILE A 212 -10.08 13.71 -8.16
C ILE A 212 -10.59 12.29 -8.33
N THR A 213 -10.08 11.59 -9.33
CA THR A 213 -10.54 10.25 -9.71
C THR A 213 -9.74 9.17 -8.98
N GLU A 214 -10.32 7.98 -8.83
CA GLU A 214 -9.70 6.88 -8.09
C GLU A 214 -8.38 6.42 -8.69
N ILE A 215 -8.26 6.48 -10.01
CA ILE A 215 -7.04 6.16 -10.74
C ILE A 215 -5.89 7.13 -10.46
N VAL A 216 -6.15 8.44 -10.30
CA VAL A 216 -5.10 9.41 -9.90
C VAL A 216 -4.51 9.00 -8.56
N ALA A 217 -5.38 8.68 -7.59
CA ALA A 217 -4.94 8.21 -6.28
C ALA A 217 -4.19 6.87 -6.39
N LEU A 218 -4.72 5.90 -7.14
CA LEU A 218 -4.06 4.60 -7.34
C LEU A 218 -2.64 4.75 -7.91
N ILE A 219 -2.47 5.63 -8.91
CA ILE A 219 -1.16 5.90 -9.51
C ILE A 219 -0.22 6.55 -8.50
N ALA A 220 -0.69 7.52 -7.70
CA ALA A 220 0.10 8.10 -6.61
C ALA A 220 0.62 7.02 -5.65
N TYR A 221 -0.24 6.07 -5.27
CA TYR A 221 0.16 4.94 -4.44
C TYR A 221 1.20 4.05 -5.14
N LEU A 222 1.02 3.69 -6.42
CA LEU A 222 1.98 2.87 -7.15
C LEU A 222 3.34 3.55 -7.31
N ASN A 223 3.35 4.86 -7.55
CA ASN A 223 4.57 5.67 -7.60
C ASN A 223 5.30 5.72 -6.24
N SER A 224 4.55 5.60 -5.14
CA SER A 224 5.10 5.51 -3.79
C SER A 224 5.79 4.17 -3.51
N LEU A 225 5.51 3.11 -4.29
CA LEU A 225 6.11 1.79 -4.14
C LEU A 225 7.49 1.76 -4.80
N GLY A 226 8.49 2.24 -4.07
CA GLY A 226 9.87 2.34 -4.51
C GLY A 226 10.70 3.24 -3.61
N SER A 227 11.69 3.91 -4.19
CA SER A 227 12.59 4.81 -3.50
C SER A 227 12.00 6.19 -3.16
N SER A 228 10.87 6.56 -3.77
CA SER A 228 10.19 7.87 -3.59
C SER A 228 9.71 8.12 -2.15
N ARG A 229 9.51 7.06 -1.36
CA ARG A 229 9.17 7.13 0.07
C ARG A 229 10.38 7.16 1.00
N ILE A 230 11.60 7.11 0.47
CA ILE A 230 12.84 7.14 1.24
C ILE A 230 13.47 8.52 1.11
N VAL A 231 13.30 9.35 2.14
CA VAL A 231 13.91 10.68 2.24
C VAL A 231 15.40 10.52 2.57
N LYS A 232 16.26 11.18 1.78
CA LYS A 232 17.72 11.19 1.97
C LYS A 232 18.19 12.29 2.92
#